data_AF-A0AB34IZZ0-F1
#
_entry.id   AF-A0AB34IZZ0-F1
#
_cell.length_a   1.000
_cell.length_b   1.000
_cell.length_c   1.000
_cell.angle_alpha   90.00
_cell.angle_beta   90.00
_cell.angle_gamma   90.00
#
_symmetry.space_group_name_H-M   'P 1'
#
loop_
_entity.id
_entity.type
_entity.pdbx_description
1 polymer ?
#
loop_
_entity_poly.entity_id
_entity_poly.type
_entity_poly.pdbx_seq_one_letter_code
_entity_poly.pdbx_strand_id
1 'polypeptide(L)'
;MVGRNQPPRKGVVSEVGRPRRAMADAEASAVEASAAPRRRSADDPQLQAEEYLAKHQLKELFEMLGQRLVREQPDDPRTFLVSYLEELASSTNKTSPMNFFTDQDITTLFSMYDQQKKGITPAQCREALNAIGLEDVEVPDSARIDLNAFRQLIPSA
;
A
#
# COMPACT_ATOMS: atom_id res chain seq x y z
N MET A 1 -5.76 91.82 -28.40
CA MET A 1 -6.90 92.26 -29.23
C MET A 1 -7.41 91.05 -30.02
N VAL A 2 -8.71 91.01 -30.39
CA VAL A 2 -9.44 90.06 -31.29
C VAL A 2 -8.59 89.02 -32.06
N GLY A 3 -8.91 87.71 -32.15
CA GLY A 3 -10.17 86.95 -31.96
C GLY A 3 -10.55 86.17 -33.24
N ARG A 4 -11.55 85.25 -33.19
CA ARG A 4 -12.07 84.36 -34.28
C ARG A 4 -11.27 83.07 -34.58
N ASN A 5 -11.80 82.02 -35.24
CA ASN A 5 -13.16 81.42 -35.23
C ASN A 5 -13.20 80.03 -35.94
N GLN A 6 -13.55 78.96 -35.18
CA GLN A 6 -14.05 77.61 -35.58
C GLN A 6 -13.26 76.65 -36.52
N PRO A 7 -13.48 75.30 -36.40
CA PRO A 7 -12.86 74.21 -37.18
C PRO A 7 -13.83 73.72 -38.31
N PRO A 8 -13.84 72.50 -38.93
CA PRO A 8 -13.60 71.09 -38.46
C PRO A 8 -12.47 70.37 -39.30
N ARG A 9 -12.28 69.04 -39.49
CA ARG A 9 -13.14 67.82 -39.52
C ARG A 9 -12.45 66.46 -39.23
N LYS A 10 -13.26 65.59 -38.60
CA LYS A 10 -13.42 64.12 -38.75
C LYS A 10 -12.22 63.17 -38.56
N GLY A 11 -12.35 62.31 -37.54
CA GLY A 11 -11.63 61.05 -37.36
C GLY A 11 -12.27 60.20 -36.25
N VAL A 12 -13.58 59.90 -36.36
CA VAL A 12 -14.34 59.14 -35.33
C VAL A 12 -14.39 57.66 -35.70
N VAL A 13 -14.17 56.80 -34.71
CA VAL A 13 -13.89 55.37 -34.85
C VAL A 13 -15.10 54.52 -34.45
N SER A 14 -15.49 53.58 -35.32
CA SER A 14 -16.36 52.43 -34.98
C SER A 14 -15.54 51.35 -34.26
N GLU A 15 -16.09 50.42 -33.46
CA GLU A 15 -17.48 50.00 -33.32
C GLU A 15 -17.77 49.35 -31.96
N VAL A 16 -19.06 49.08 -31.72
CA VAL A 16 -19.69 48.39 -30.57
C VAL A 16 -18.89 47.20 -30.02
N GLY A 17 -18.54 47.26 -28.73
CA GLY A 17 -18.12 46.08 -27.95
C GLY A 17 -19.31 45.30 -27.39
N ARG A 18 -19.38 43.99 -27.64
CA ARG A 18 -20.34 43.07 -26.99
C ARG A 18 -19.65 42.24 -25.88
N PRO A 19 -20.29 42.01 -24.71
CA PRO A 19 -19.68 41.25 -23.62
C PRO A 19 -19.64 39.76 -23.94
N ARG A 20 -18.43 39.17 -23.94
CA ARG A 20 -18.19 37.78 -24.36
C ARG A 20 -17.96 36.80 -23.19
N ARG A 21 -18.43 37.14 -21.98
CA ARG A 21 -18.00 36.51 -20.72
C ARG A 21 -18.97 35.50 -20.10
N ALA A 22 -20.27 35.58 -20.40
CA ALA A 22 -21.31 34.83 -19.65
C ALA A 22 -21.54 33.37 -20.09
N MET A 23 -20.78 32.83 -21.07
CA MET A 23 -20.96 31.45 -21.55
C MET A 23 -19.90 30.48 -21.00
N ALA A 24 -18.69 30.93 -20.69
CA ALA A 24 -17.62 30.06 -20.19
C ALA A 24 -17.95 29.45 -18.81
N ASP A 25 -18.57 30.24 -17.93
CA ASP A 25 -18.91 29.83 -16.57
C ASP A 25 -20.01 28.74 -16.54
N ALA A 26 -20.82 28.65 -17.62
CA ALA A 26 -21.88 27.64 -17.75
C ALA A 26 -21.33 26.26 -18.18
N GLU A 27 -20.33 26.23 -19.07
CA GLU A 27 -19.71 24.96 -19.50
C GLU A 27 -18.86 24.35 -18.38
N ALA A 28 -18.14 25.16 -17.59
CA ALA A 28 -17.34 24.67 -16.46
C ALA A 28 -18.19 23.89 -15.43
N SER A 29 -19.35 24.44 -15.04
CA SER A 29 -20.27 23.85 -14.06
C SER A 29 -20.83 22.48 -14.50
N ALA A 30 -20.99 22.26 -15.81
CA ALA A 30 -21.48 21.00 -16.35
C ALA A 30 -20.46 19.84 -16.27
N VAL A 31 -19.15 20.15 -16.24
CA VAL A 31 -18.08 19.13 -16.21
C VAL A 31 -17.85 18.61 -14.79
N GLU A 32 -17.84 19.47 -13.77
CA GLU A 32 -17.65 19.06 -12.38
C GLU A 32 -18.78 18.15 -11.86
N ALA A 33 -20.02 18.36 -12.32
CA ALA A 33 -21.18 17.52 -11.97
C ALA A 33 -21.03 16.04 -12.39
N SER A 34 -20.09 15.71 -13.28
CA SER A 34 -19.81 14.34 -13.72
C SER A 34 -18.89 13.56 -12.77
N ALA A 35 -18.17 14.25 -11.86
CA ALA A 35 -17.13 13.66 -11.02
C ALA A 35 -17.63 12.90 -9.77
N ALA A 36 -18.88 12.41 -9.79
CA ALA A 36 -19.36 11.52 -8.74
C ALA A 36 -18.53 10.21 -8.74
N PRO A 37 -18.03 9.74 -7.58
CA PRO A 37 -17.32 8.47 -7.51
C PRO A 37 -18.22 7.35 -8.02
N ARG A 38 -17.81 6.70 -9.13
CA ARG A 38 -18.45 5.47 -9.59
C ARG A 38 -18.31 4.45 -8.47
N ARG A 39 -19.40 4.15 -7.76
CA ARG A 39 -19.45 3.07 -6.78
C ARG A 39 -19.07 1.79 -7.54
N ARG A 40 -17.89 1.23 -7.25
CA ARG A 40 -17.51 -0.10 -7.75
C ARG A 40 -18.58 -1.06 -7.25
N SER A 41 -19.28 -1.71 -8.17
CA SER A 41 -20.23 -2.78 -7.86
C SER A 41 -19.48 -3.99 -7.30
N ALA A 42 -20.15 -4.84 -6.52
CA ALA A 42 -19.55 -6.13 -6.12
C ALA A 42 -19.24 -7.02 -7.35
N ASP A 43 -19.89 -6.75 -8.49
CA ASP A 43 -19.65 -7.38 -9.80
C ASP A 43 -18.50 -6.73 -10.60
N ASP A 44 -17.72 -5.80 -10.03
CA ASP A 44 -16.53 -5.23 -10.66
C ASP A 44 -15.40 -6.30 -10.69
N PRO A 45 -14.97 -6.78 -11.88
CA PRO A 45 -13.97 -7.85 -11.96
C PRO A 45 -12.61 -7.47 -11.40
N GLN A 46 -12.27 -6.17 -11.36
CA GLN A 46 -11.03 -5.71 -10.73
C GLN A 46 -11.13 -5.83 -9.21
N LEU A 47 -12.27 -5.46 -8.61
CA LEU A 47 -12.49 -5.59 -7.17
C LEU A 47 -12.44 -7.06 -6.74
N GLN A 48 -13.11 -7.95 -7.48
CA GLN A 48 -13.09 -9.39 -7.20
C GLN A 48 -11.67 -10.00 -7.30
N ALA A 49 -10.83 -9.52 -8.22
CA ALA A 49 -9.43 -9.93 -8.32
C ALA A 49 -8.58 -9.35 -7.17
N GLU A 50 -8.78 -8.09 -6.80
CA GLU A 50 -8.12 -7.44 -5.65
C GLU A 50 -8.45 -8.18 -4.33
N GLU A 51 -9.72 -8.53 -4.11
CA GLU A 51 -10.19 -9.32 -2.96
C GLU A 51 -9.61 -10.74 -2.95
N TYR A 52 -9.59 -11.44 -4.09
CA TYR A 52 -9.04 -12.80 -4.18
C TYR A 52 -7.53 -12.83 -3.89
N LEU A 53 -6.76 -11.89 -4.45
CA LEU A 53 -5.32 -11.77 -4.19
C LEU A 53 -5.02 -11.54 -2.70
N ALA A 54 -5.77 -10.65 -2.04
CA ALA A 54 -5.59 -10.33 -0.63
C ALA A 54 -6.02 -11.50 0.28
N LYS A 55 -7.21 -12.06 0.05
CA LYS A 55 -7.78 -13.17 0.85
C LYS A 55 -6.90 -14.42 0.85
N HIS A 56 -6.18 -14.68 -0.24
CA HIS A 56 -5.31 -15.84 -0.41
C HIS A 56 -3.81 -15.50 -0.31
N GLN A 57 -3.45 -14.29 0.13
CA GLN A 57 -2.06 -13.81 0.32
C GLN A 57 -1.14 -14.15 -0.85
N LEU A 58 -1.64 -13.97 -2.08
CA LEU A 58 -0.98 -14.45 -3.28
C LEU A 58 0.24 -13.60 -3.67
N LYS A 59 0.30 -12.33 -3.24
CA LYS A 59 1.48 -11.47 -3.49
C LYS A 59 2.64 -11.94 -2.62
N GLU A 60 2.35 -12.11 -1.35
CA GLU A 60 3.23 -12.58 -0.29
C GLU A 60 3.79 -13.97 -0.62
N LEU A 61 2.93 -14.86 -1.13
CA LEU A 61 3.32 -16.17 -1.68
C LEU A 61 4.31 -16.03 -2.85
N PHE A 62 3.99 -15.25 -3.89
CA PHE A 62 4.89 -15.10 -5.05
C PHE A 62 6.20 -14.38 -4.69
N GLU A 63 6.17 -13.42 -3.77
CA GLU A 63 7.35 -12.73 -3.25
C GLU A 63 8.27 -13.69 -2.48
N MET A 64 7.74 -14.50 -1.57
CA MET A 64 8.49 -15.55 -0.87
C MET A 64 9.14 -16.55 -1.86
N LEU A 65 8.36 -17.07 -2.82
CA LEU A 65 8.87 -18.03 -3.81
C LEU A 65 9.97 -17.41 -4.69
N GLY A 66 9.80 -16.14 -5.09
CA GLY A 66 10.80 -15.37 -5.83
C GLY A 66 12.09 -15.14 -5.03
N GLN A 67 11.97 -14.72 -3.76
CA GLN A 67 13.12 -14.54 -2.87
C GLN A 67 13.90 -15.85 -2.68
N ARG A 68 13.22 -16.97 -2.46
CA ARG A 68 13.85 -18.29 -2.31
C ARG A 68 14.63 -18.68 -3.57
N LEU A 69 14.06 -18.50 -4.76
CA LEU A 69 14.76 -18.76 -6.02
C LEU A 69 16.00 -17.88 -6.24
N VAL A 70 15.89 -16.57 -5.97
CA VAL A 70 17.01 -15.62 -6.14
C VAL A 70 18.16 -15.89 -5.15
N ARG A 71 17.84 -16.41 -3.95
CA ARG A 71 18.80 -16.74 -2.90
C ARG A 71 19.48 -18.10 -3.11
N GLU A 72 18.71 -19.17 -3.31
CA GLU A 72 19.27 -20.53 -3.41
C GLU A 72 19.83 -20.86 -4.81
N GLN A 73 19.36 -20.17 -5.86
CA GLN A 73 19.78 -20.32 -7.27
C GLN A 73 19.88 -21.78 -7.76
N PRO A 74 18.81 -22.60 -7.61
CA PRO A 74 18.83 -24.02 -7.92
C PRO A 74 18.95 -24.30 -9.43
N ASP A 75 19.65 -25.38 -9.80
CA ASP A 75 19.82 -25.83 -11.20
C ASP A 75 18.49 -26.15 -11.90
N ASP A 76 17.48 -26.64 -11.15
CA ASP A 76 16.09 -26.76 -11.61
C ASP A 76 15.13 -25.98 -10.67
N PRO A 77 14.79 -24.74 -11.04
CA PRO A 77 13.80 -23.93 -10.33
C PRO A 77 12.40 -24.54 -10.24
N ARG A 78 12.00 -25.41 -11.19
CA ARG A 78 10.65 -25.99 -11.19
C ARG A 78 10.53 -27.10 -10.17
N THR A 79 11.46 -28.05 -10.19
CA THR A 79 11.50 -29.13 -9.20
C THR A 79 11.67 -28.57 -7.79
N PHE A 80 12.53 -27.56 -7.60
CA PHE A 80 12.69 -26.87 -6.32
C PHE A 80 11.39 -26.23 -5.81
N LEU A 81 10.65 -25.52 -6.68
CA LEU A 81 9.36 -24.91 -6.31
C LEU A 81 8.29 -25.95 -5.97
N VAL A 82 8.23 -27.07 -6.71
CA VAL A 82 7.27 -28.15 -6.45
C VAL A 82 7.49 -28.74 -5.05
N SER A 83 8.71 -29.17 -4.74
CA SER A 83 9.00 -29.75 -3.41
C SER A 83 8.77 -28.77 -2.26
N TYR A 84 9.01 -27.48 -2.46
CA TYR A 84 8.73 -26.46 -1.44
C TYR A 84 7.22 -26.20 -1.26
N LEU A 85 6.44 -26.25 -2.33
CA LEU A 85 4.97 -26.15 -2.25
C LEU A 85 4.34 -27.40 -1.64
N GLU A 86 4.94 -28.58 -1.82
CA GLU A 86 4.56 -29.83 -1.13
C GLU A 86 4.88 -29.78 0.37
N GLU A 87 6.04 -29.23 0.75
CA GLU A 87 6.43 -28.94 2.14
C GLU A 87 5.43 -27.99 2.80
N LEU A 88 5.14 -26.83 2.18
CA LEU A 88 4.15 -25.85 2.65
C LEU A 88 2.72 -26.41 2.72
N ALA A 89 2.32 -27.19 1.72
CA ALA A 89 1.01 -27.85 1.70
C ALA A 89 0.87 -28.94 2.77
N SER A 90 1.98 -29.37 3.38
CA SER A 90 2.04 -30.34 4.48
C SER A 90 2.13 -29.68 5.87
N SER A 91 2.25 -28.35 5.96
CA SER A 91 2.21 -27.61 7.23
C SER A 91 0.89 -27.84 7.98
N THR A 92 0.94 -27.72 9.31
CA THR A 92 -0.22 -27.99 10.17
C THR A 92 -1.22 -26.84 10.11
N ASN A 93 -0.72 -25.61 9.98
CA ASN A 93 -1.48 -24.37 10.11
C ASN A 93 -1.39 -23.55 8.81
N LYS A 94 -2.03 -24.07 7.75
CA LYS A 94 -1.94 -23.59 6.35
C LYS A 94 -2.40 -22.14 6.11
N THR A 95 -3.01 -21.50 7.10
CA THR A 95 -3.44 -20.09 7.09
C THR A 95 -2.63 -19.21 8.05
N SER A 96 -1.59 -19.76 8.69
CA SER A 96 -0.69 -18.98 9.54
C SER A 96 0.19 -18.07 8.69
N PRO A 97 0.35 -16.78 9.05
CA PRO A 97 1.31 -15.90 8.37
C PRO A 97 2.75 -16.41 8.51
N MET A 98 3.03 -17.25 9.52
CA MET A 98 4.34 -17.87 9.74
C MET A 98 4.82 -18.77 8.61
N ASN A 99 3.94 -19.23 7.71
CA ASN A 99 4.35 -19.96 6.50
C ASN A 99 5.25 -19.12 5.55
N PHE A 100 5.27 -17.80 5.71
CA PHE A 100 6.05 -16.87 4.87
C PHE A 100 7.36 -16.38 5.53
N PHE A 101 7.62 -16.72 6.80
CA PHE A 101 8.78 -16.22 7.56
C PHE A 101 9.75 -17.34 7.94
N THR A 102 11.05 -17.13 7.70
CA THR A 102 12.10 -18.03 8.19
C THR A 102 12.58 -17.65 9.59
N ASP A 103 13.28 -18.57 10.27
CA ASP A 103 14.04 -18.31 11.50
C ASP A 103 14.93 -17.05 11.41
N GLN A 104 15.50 -16.78 10.23
CA GLN A 104 16.35 -15.62 10.01
C GLN A 104 15.54 -14.33 9.93
N ASP A 105 14.33 -14.37 9.35
CA ASP A 105 13.46 -13.19 9.26
C ASP A 105 12.95 -12.80 10.65
N ILE A 106 12.52 -13.76 11.46
CA ILE A 106 12.15 -13.56 12.87
C ILE A 106 13.32 -13.02 13.71
N THR A 107 14.54 -13.51 13.47
CA THR A 107 15.75 -13.02 14.14
C THR A 107 16.11 -11.59 13.70
N THR A 108 15.88 -11.27 12.43
CA THR A 108 16.13 -9.93 11.84
C THR A 108 15.13 -8.92 12.39
N LEU A 109 13.84 -9.27 12.38
CA LEU A 109 12.74 -8.50 12.96
C LEU A 109 13.04 -8.13 14.42
N PHE A 110 13.32 -9.12 15.28
CA PHE A 110 13.67 -8.87 16.68
C PHE A 110 14.88 -7.91 16.82
N SER A 111 15.90 -8.09 15.97
CA SER A 111 17.11 -7.27 15.97
C SER A 111 16.88 -5.81 15.56
N MET A 112 15.80 -5.49 14.82
CA MET A 112 15.42 -4.11 14.50
C MET A 112 14.95 -3.35 15.75
N TYR A 113 14.34 -4.04 16.71
CA TYR A 113 13.86 -3.49 17.97
C TYR A 113 14.90 -3.56 19.11
N ASP A 114 15.66 -4.66 19.24
CA ASP A 114 16.71 -4.81 20.27
C ASP A 114 18.09 -4.28 19.82
N GLN A 115 18.13 -3.02 19.40
CA GLN A 115 19.36 -2.33 18.97
C GLN A 115 20.42 -2.24 20.10
N GLN A 116 20.01 -2.41 21.36
CA GLN A 116 20.91 -2.38 22.52
C GLN A 116 21.41 -3.76 22.97
N LYS A 117 20.88 -4.86 22.42
CA LYS A 117 21.15 -6.25 22.81
C LYS A 117 20.88 -6.52 24.30
N LYS A 118 19.71 -6.10 24.77
CA LYS A 118 19.23 -6.21 26.17
C LYS A 118 17.81 -6.76 26.29
N GLY A 119 17.22 -7.24 25.20
CA GLY A 119 15.82 -7.55 25.09
C GLY A 119 14.93 -6.33 24.84
N ILE A 120 13.79 -6.58 24.20
CA ILE A 120 12.77 -5.58 23.85
C ILE A 120 11.81 -5.34 25.03
N THR A 121 11.06 -4.23 24.99
CA THR A 121 9.92 -4.00 25.90
C THR A 121 8.68 -4.79 25.46
N PRO A 122 7.68 -5.02 26.34
CA PRO A 122 6.38 -5.56 25.94
C PRO A 122 5.69 -4.76 24.83
N ALA A 123 5.83 -3.43 24.81
CA ALA A 123 5.29 -2.58 23.74
C ALA A 123 5.98 -2.86 22.38
N GLN A 124 7.31 -2.91 22.35
CA GLN A 124 8.06 -3.29 21.13
C GLN A 124 7.78 -4.73 20.71
N CYS A 125 7.53 -5.65 21.67
CA CYS A 125 7.13 -7.02 21.39
C CYS A 125 5.76 -7.09 20.71
N ARG A 126 4.79 -6.30 21.18
CA ARG A 126 3.49 -6.12 20.52
C ARG A 126 3.66 -5.56 19.10
N GLU A 127 4.45 -4.50 18.93
CA GLU A 127 4.71 -3.92 17.61
C GLU A 127 5.34 -4.94 16.64
N ALA A 128 6.33 -5.70 17.10
CA ALA A 128 7.00 -6.73 16.29
C ALA A 128 6.08 -7.89 15.91
N LEU A 129 5.22 -8.37 16.84
CA LEU A 129 4.23 -9.42 16.54
C LEU A 129 3.16 -8.92 15.55
N ASN A 130 2.66 -7.70 15.73
CA ASN A 130 1.71 -7.08 14.80
C ASN A 130 2.32 -6.93 13.39
N ALA A 131 3.61 -6.59 13.29
CA ALA A 131 4.31 -6.47 12.01
C ALA A 131 4.42 -7.78 11.19
N ILE A 132 4.12 -8.94 11.81
CA ILE A 132 4.04 -10.26 11.16
C ILE A 132 2.64 -10.90 11.25
N GLY A 133 1.61 -10.09 11.54
CA GLY A 133 0.21 -10.52 11.56
C GLY A 133 -0.20 -11.34 12.79
N LEU A 134 0.56 -11.29 13.88
CA LEU A 134 0.29 -12.01 15.13
C LEU A 134 -0.37 -11.09 16.18
N GLU A 135 -1.44 -10.41 15.79
CA GLU A 135 -2.10 -9.37 16.59
C GLU A 135 -2.70 -9.91 17.90
N ASP A 136 -3.31 -11.11 17.87
CA ASP A 136 -4.01 -11.72 19.01
C ASP A 136 -3.10 -12.43 20.04
N VAL A 137 -1.79 -12.51 19.81
CA VAL A 137 -0.85 -13.21 20.71
C VAL A 137 -0.70 -12.46 22.02
N GLU A 138 -0.88 -13.11 23.18
CA GLU A 138 -0.61 -12.47 24.49
C GLU A 138 0.89 -12.20 24.68
N VAL A 139 1.23 -10.97 25.10
CA VAL A 139 2.60 -10.58 25.41
C VAL A 139 2.78 -10.55 26.93
N PRO A 140 3.78 -11.25 27.50
CA PRO A 140 3.97 -11.30 28.94
C PRO A 140 4.45 -9.94 29.48
N ASP A 141 3.98 -9.58 30.68
CA ASP A 141 4.35 -8.34 31.38
C ASP A 141 5.75 -8.45 32.03
N SER A 142 6.75 -8.72 31.18
CA SER A 142 8.15 -8.89 31.55
C SER A 142 8.95 -7.63 31.25
N ALA A 143 9.78 -7.20 32.21
CA ALA A 143 10.54 -5.94 32.10
C ALA A 143 11.43 -5.86 30.85
N ARG A 144 11.92 -7.01 30.36
CA ARG A 144 12.58 -7.26 29.06
C ARG A 144 12.09 -8.60 28.51
N ILE A 145 12.04 -8.72 27.18
CA ILE A 145 11.78 -9.96 26.44
C ILE A 145 12.99 -10.21 25.52
N ASP A 146 13.67 -11.36 25.65
CA ASP A 146 14.79 -11.74 24.77
C ASP A 146 14.32 -12.48 23.50
N LEU A 147 15.25 -12.80 22.60
CA LEU A 147 14.93 -13.48 21.33
C LEU A 147 14.32 -14.88 21.53
N ASN A 148 14.72 -15.60 22.59
CA ASN A 148 14.19 -16.93 22.87
C ASN A 148 12.76 -16.83 23.44
N ALA A 149 12.53 -15.91 24.37
CA ALA A 149 11.19 -15.60 24.86
C ALA A 149 10.28 -15.11 23.72
N PHE A 150 10.76 -14.24 22.83
CA PHE A 150 10.02 -13.77 21.65
C PHE A 150 9.63 -14.92 20.72
N ARG A 151 10.57 -15.84 20.41
CA ARG A 151 10.29 -17.05 19.61
C ARG A 151 9.25 -17.96 20.25
N GLN A 152 9.13 -18.01 21.58
CA GLN A 152 8.13 -18.82 22.28
C GLN A 152 6.70 -18.22 22.22
N LEU A 153 6.55 -16.94 21.87
CA LEU A 153 5.25 -16.32 21.61
C LEU A 153 4.74 -16.57 20.19
N ILE A 154 5.63 -17.00 19.28
CA ILE A 154 5.31 -17.22 17.88
C ILE A 154 4.81 -18.67 17.69
N PRO A 155 3.56 -18.88 17.23
CA PRO A 155 3.05 -20.23 16.98
C PRO A 155 3.78 -20.86 15.79
N SER A 156 4.10 -22.15 15.89
CA SER A 156 4.63 -22.93 14.76
C SER A 156 3.63 -23.02 13.60
N ALA A 157 4.15 -23.09 12.38
CA ALA A 157 3.38 -23.34 11.15
C ALA A 157 3.02 -24.82 10.98
#